data_AF-A0A1F8TCM2-F1
#
_entry.id   AF-A0A1F8TCM2-F1
#
_cell.length_a   1.000
_cell.length_b   1.000
_cell.length_c   1.000
_cell.angle_alpha   90.00
_cell.angle_beta   90.00
_cell.angle_gamma   90.00
#
_symmetry.space_group_name_H-M   'P 1'
#
loop_
_entity.id
_entity.type
_entity.pdbx_description
1 polymer ?
#
loop_
_entity_poly.entity_id
_entity_poly.type
_entity_poly.pdbx_seq_one_letter_code
_entity_poly.pdbx_strand_id
1 'polypeptide(L)'
;MSGSEPSDEILRPAWSSQFSAETLQQISSAGPIAEITREWAWGGSTGKGIRVAVIDSGIEHDHPAVGGSIRGGTIVEFDRRTKSQLRFNQDDRPADIFGHGTACAGIIHSIAPEAELYSVRVIGRDLTGKAMQFAGGLRWAIEHEMNVVNMSLSTSREEFYGLFHELADEAYFKGVLLVSAVNNIPAPSYPSLYSSVVSVAAHEGHDPFTFFYNPTPPVEFGAPGIDVNVAWLNKSYSTSTGNSFAAPHITGIVALIRSKHPDLTPFQIKTVLFACATNARPAPAVPGDAGKNPA
;
A
#
# COMPACT_ATOMS: atom_id res chain seq x y z
N MET A 1 -9.86 57.37 24.70
CA MET A 1 -8.79 56.51 24.16
C MET A 1 -8.92 55.16 24.86
N SER A 2 -9.62 54.21 24.25
CA SER A 2 -9.76 52.85 24.77
C SER A 2 -8.60 52.02 24.22
N GLY A 3 -7.56 51.83 25.02
CA GLY A 3 -6.48 50.89 24.72
C GLY A 3 -7.01 49.47 24.89
N SER A 4 -7.10 48.72 23.81
CA SER A 4 -7.28 47.27 23.84
C SER A 4 -6.03 46.63 24.45
N GLU A 5 -6.20 45.85 25.52
CA GLU A 5 -5.13 45.03 26.08
C GLU A 5 -4.62 44.04 25.01
N PRO A 6 -3.30 43.83 24.90
CA PRO A 6 -2.77 42.79 24.04
C PRO A 6 -3.15 41.45 24.66
N SER A 7 -3.89 40.61 23.92
CA SER A 7 -4.07 39.22 24.30
C SER A 7 -2.70 38.57 24.45
N ASP A 8 -2.38 38.02 25.62
CA ASP A 8 -1.19 37.20 25.85
C ASP A 8 -1.24 35.98 24.92
N GLU A 9 -0.74 36.15 23.69
CA GLU A 9 -0.63 35.08 22.72
C GLU A 9 0.43 34.11 23.24
N ILE A 10 -0.02 32.95 23.71
CA ILE A 10 0.87 31.90 24.23
C ILE A 10 1.91 31.60 23.15
N LEU A 11 3.18 31.92 23.44
CA LEU A 11 4.30 31.56 22.58
C LEU A 11 4.41 30.04 22.50
N ARG A 12 3.87 29.48 21.42
CA ARG A 12 3.90 28.06 21.12
C ARG A 12 5.18 27.72 20.35
N PRO A 13 5.99 26.74 20.79
CA PRO A 13 7.06 26.19 19.96
C PRO A 13 6.53 25.72 18.60
N ALA A 14 7.37 25.75 17.57
CA ALA A 14 7.01 25.25 16.24
C ALA A 14 6.39 23.85 16.31
N TRP A 15 5.37 23.59 15.49
CA TRP A 15 4.60 22.33 15.42
C TRP A 15 3.73 22.00 16.64
N SER A 16 3.84 22.71 17.76
CA SER A 16 2.96 22.46 18.93
C SER A 16 1.53 23.01 18.73
N SER A 17 1.33 23.90 17.76
CA SER A 17 0.03 24.48 17.42
C SER A 17 -0.99 23.43 17.00
N GLN A 18 -0.58 22.32 16.37
CA GLN A 18 -1.48 21.23 15.96
C GLN A 18 -2.14 20.50 17.15
N PHE A 19 -1.59 20.63 18.35
CA PHE A 19 -2.13 20.05 19.59
C PHE A 19 -2.82 21.10 20.47
N SER A 20 -3.15 22.27 19.93
CA SER A 20 -3.96 23.25 20.62
C SER A 20 -5.40 22.74 20.78
N ALA A 21 -6.12 23.21 21.81
CA ALA A 21 -7.52 22.84 22.01
C ALA A 21 -8.42 23.17 20.79
N GLU A 22 -8.05 24.19 20.02
CA GLU A 22 -8.77 24.65 18.83
C GLU A 22 -8.54 23.77 17.59
N THR A 23 -7.39 23.10 17.52
CA THR A 23 -7.00 22.25 16.36
C THR A 23 -7.10 20.76 16.64
N LEU A 24 -7.24 20.35 17.91
CA LEU A 24 -7.34 18.95 18.29
C LEU A 24 -8.62 18.32 17.71
N GLN A 25 -8.42 17.30 16.89
CA GLN A 25 -9.50 16.51 16.32
C GLN A 25 -9.85 15.35 17.26
N GLN A 26 -11.13 15.08 17.46
CA GLN A 26 -11.56 13.83 18.09
C GLN A 26 -11.30 12.69 17.09
N ILE A 27 -10.54 11.70 17.53
CA ILE A 27 -10.23 10.51 16.75
C ILE A 27 -10.95 9.29 17.33
N SER A 28 -11.43 8.42 16.46
CA SER A 28 -11.97 7.13 16.88
C SER A 28 -10.82 6.17 17.22
N SER A 29 -10.82 5.64 18.45
CA SER A 29 -9.94 4.52 18.77
C SER A 29 -10.49 3.25 18.14
N ALA A 30 -9.69 2.57 17.32
CA ALA A 30 -9.91 1.15 17.09
C ALA A 30 -9.91 0.49 18.48
N GLY A 31 -10.93 -0.32 18.79
CA GLY A 31 -11.06 -1.00 20.08
C GLY A 31 -9.85 -1.90 20.38
N PRO A 32 -9.92 -2.76 21.42
CA PRO A 32 -8.85 -3.70 21.70
C PRO A 32 -8.41 -4.45 20.44
N ILE A 33 -7.10 -4.54 20.18
CA ILE A 33 -6.56 -5.19 18.97
C ILE A 33 -7.10 -6.62 18.81
N ALA A 34 -7.37 -7.31 19.93
CA ALA A 34 -7.94 -8.66 19.94
C ALA A 34 -9.40 -8.74 19.46
N GLU A 35 -10.14 -7.63 19.42
CA GLU A 35 -11.53 -7.55 18.94
C GLU A 35 -11.62 -7.18 17.45
N ILE A 36 -10.50 -6.82 16.82
CA ILE A 36 -10.43 -6.52 15.38
C ILE A 36 -10.57 -7.83 14.61
N THR A 37 -11.76 -8.06 14.04
CA THR A 37 -12.06 -9.22 13.19
C THR A 37 -12.00 -8.85 11.71
N ARG A 38 -11.85 -9.85 10.83
CA ARG A 38 -11.95 -9.66 9.36
C ARG A 38 -13.30 -9.06 8.95
N GLU A 39 -14.38 -9.47 9.63
CA GLU A 39 -15.72 -8.92 9.40
C GLU A 39 -15.77 -7.43 9.76
N TRP A 40 -15.24 -7.03 10.93
CA TRP A 40 -15.13 -5.62 11.27
C TRP A 40 -14.23 -4.86 10.27
N ALA A 41 -13.08 -5.43 9.91
CA ALA A 41 -12.07 -4.78 9.09
C ALA A 41 -12.51 -4.56 7.64
N TRP A 42 -13.15 -5.54 6.99
CA TRP A 42 -13.54 -5.45 5.59
C TRP A 42 -14.80 -6.25 5.20
N GLY A 43 -15.53 -6.80 6.17
CA GLY A 43 -16.80 -7.49 5.90
C GLY A 43 -17.79 -6.60 5.13
N GLY A 44 -18.28 -7.11 4.00
CA GLY A 44 -19.21 -6.40 3.11
C GLY A 44 -18.62 -5.23 2.31
N SER A 45 -17.31 -4.94 2.40
CA SER A 45 -16.68 -3.89 1.60
C SER A 45 -16.19 -4.41 0.25
N THR A 46 -16.08 -3.52 -0.73
CA THR A 46 -15.74 -3.86 -2.13
C THR A 46 -14.55 -3.06 -2.68
N GLY A 47 -13.96 -2.17 -1.87
CA GLY A 47 -12.89 -1.27 -2.32
C GLY A 47 -13.41 0.02 -2.96
N LYS A 48 -14.73 0.23 -2.99
CA LYS A 48 -15.36 1.40 -3.61
C LYS A 48 -14.76 2.72 -3.11
N GLY A 49 -14.44 3.60 -4.07
CA GLY A 49 -13.89 4.93 -3.81
C GLY A 49 -12.41 4.96 -3.43
N ILE A 50 -11.74 3.81 -3.42
CA ILE A 50 -10.31 3.72 -3.13
C ILE A 50 -9.50 3.74 -4.42
N ARG A 51 -8.60 4.71 -4.53
CA ARG A 51 -7.63 4.83 -5.62
C ARG A 51 -6.39 4.03 -5.31
N VAL A 52 -6.06 3.09 -6.20
CA VAL A 52 -4.88 2.21 -6.08
C VAL A 52 -3.97 2.43 -7.28
N ALA A 53 -2.75 2.90 -7.03
CA ALA A 53 -1.72 2.96 -8.06
C ALA A 53 -0.95 1.64 -8.13
N VAL A 54 -0.81 1.10 -9.33
CA VAL A 54 0.05 -0.05 -9.62
C VAL A 54 1.29 0.47 -10.35
N ILE A 55 2.40 0.58 -9.61
CA ILE A 55 3.69 0.98 -10.18
C ILE A 55 4.34 -0.27 -10.76
N ASP A 56 4.39 -0.39 -12.09
CA ASP A 56 4.87 -1.60 -12.76
C ASP A 56 5.16 -1.37 -14.27
N SER A 57 4.98 -2.39 -15.10
CA SER A 57 5.15 -2.48 -16.57
C SER A 57 3.95 -1.92 -17.36
N GLY A 58 2.94 -1.41 -16.68
CA GLY A 58 1.68 -0.94 -17.26
C GLY A 58 0.52 -1.89 -16.92
N ILE A 59 -0.69 -1.57 -17.36
CA ILE A 59 -1.86 -2.45 -17.23
C ILE A 59 -2.56 -2.51 -18.58
N GLU A 60 -2.91 -3.70 -19.06
CA GLU A 60 -3.78 -3.87 -20.23
C GLU A 60 -5.22 -3.47 -19.86
N HIS A 61 -5.61 -2.25 -20.21
CA HIS A 61 -6.84 -1.63 -19.69
C HIS A 61 -8.14 -2.38 -20.02
N ASP A 62 -8.17 -3.14 -21.11
CA ASP A 62 -9.33 -3.90 -21.57
C ASP A 62 -9.24 -5.40 -21.27
N HIS A 63 -8.31 -5.81 -20.39
CA HIS A 63 -8.20 -7.18 -19.92
C HIS A 63 -9.43 -7.55 -19.05
N PRO A 64 -10.12 -8.69 -19.29
CA PRO A 64 -11.31 -9.07 -18.51
C PRO A 64 -11.07 -9.12 -16.99
N ALA A 65 -9.88 -9.57 -16.58
CA ALA A 65 -9.47 -9.64 -15.17
C ALA A 65 -9.45 -8.30 -14.42
N VAL A 66 -9.43 -7.14 -15.09
CA VAL A 66 -9.47 -5.82 -14.42
C VAL A 66 -10.85 -5.16 -14.48
N GLY A 67 -11.87 -5.83 -15.04
CA GLY A 67 -13.29 -5.47 -14.88
C GLY A 67 -13.72 -4.08 -15.36
N GLY A 68 -12.87 -3.35 -16.09
CA GLY A 68 -13.09 -1.93 -16.40
C GLY A 68 -12.85 -1.00 -15.20
N SER A 69 -12.11 -1.43 -14.18
CA SER A 69 -11.79 -0.64 -12.98
C SER A 69 -10.63 0.33 -13.16
N ILE A 70 -10.02 0.35 -14.35
CA ILE A 70 -8.94 1.26 -14.72
C ILE A 70 -9.49 2.69 -14.91
N ARG A 71 -8.86 3.68 -14.28
CA ARG A 71 -9.28 5.09 -14.33
C ARG A 71 -8.28 6.03 -14.99
N GLY A 72 -7.14 5.50 -15.43
CA GLY A 72 -6.10 6.24 -16.12
C GLY A 72 -4.71 5.85 -15.62
N GLY A 73 -3.75 6.73 -15.80
CA GLY A 73 -2.38 6.43 -15.43
C GLY A 73 -1.36 7.42 -15.97
N THR A 74 -0.10 7.06 -15.81
CA THR A 74 1.04 7.79 -16.35
C THR A 74 2.13 6.83 -16.81
N ILE A 75 2.88 7.25 -17.81
CA ILE A 75 4.12 6.61 -18.25
C ILE A 75 5.28 7.51 -17.83
N VAL A 76 6.17 6.99 -16.99
CA VAL A 76 7.34 7.71 -16.50
C VAL A 76 8.57 7.29 -17.29
N GLU A 77 9.04 8.18 -18.16
CA GLU A 77 10.18 7.93 -19.05
C GLU A 77 11.39 8.73 -18.61
N PHE A 78 12.58 8.16 -18.82
CA PHE A 78 13.82 8.90 -18.66
C PHE A 78 14.02 9.87 -19.83
N ASP A 79 14.18 11.16 -19.54
CA ASP A 79 14.40 12.20 -20.54
C ASP A 79 15.50 13.16 -20.10
N ARG A 80 16.71 13.03 -20.67
CA ARG A 80 17.87 13.88 -20.34
C ARG A 80 17.67 15.37 -20.64
N ARG A 81 16.62 15.74 -21.39
CA ARG A 81 16.34 17.12 -21.76
C ARG A 81 15.57 17.87 -20.68
N THR A 82 14.93 17.17 -19.74
CA THR A 82 14.19 17.81 -18.65
C THR A 82 15.10 18.02 -17.43
N LYS A 83 14.77 19.02 -16.60
CA LYS A 83 15.52 19.30 -15.37
C LYS A 83 15.50 18.12 -14.39
N SER A 84 14.38 17.42 -14.30
CA SER A 84 14.19 16.24 -13.46
C SER A 84 14.77 14.95 -14.06
N GLN A 85 15.23 15.00 -15.32
CA GLN A 85 15.58 13.83 -16.14
C GLN A 85 14.43 12.84 -16.35
N LEU A 86 13.19 13.28 -16.12
CA LEU A 86 11.98 12.50 -16.25
C LEU A 86 10.96 13.24 -17.12
N ARG A 87 10.21 12.48 -17.90
CA ARG A 87 9.02 12.92 -18.63
C ARG A 87 7.85 12.07 -18.18
N PHE A 88 6.74 12.74 -17.84
CA PHE A 88 5.49 12.11 -17.47
C PHE A 88 4.53 12.26 -18.64
N ASN A 89 4.02 11.14 -19.16
CA ASN A 89 3.00 11.16 -20.21
C ASN A 89 1.72 10.59 -19.61
N GLN A 90 0.63 11.35 -19.67
CA GLN A 90 -0.69 10.88 -19.28
C GLN A 90 -1.08 9.65 -20.12
N ASP A 91 -1.65 8.64 -19.47
CA ASP A 91 -2.02 7.38 -20.09
C ASP A 91 -3.50 7.06 -19.82
N ASP A 92 -4.38 7.63 -20.64
CA ASP A 92 -5.84 7.49 -20.49
C ASP A 92 -6.36 6.11 -20.91
N ARG A 93 -5.57 5.37 -21.71
CA ARG A 93 -5.85 3.99 -22.09
C ARG A 93 -4.60 3.14 -21.87
N PRO A 94 -4.27 2.84 -20.62
CA PRO A 94 -3.06 2.12 -20.29
C PRO A 94 -2.87 0.85 -21.10
N ALA A 95 -1.62 0.61 -21.46
CA ALA A 95 -1.19 -0.63 -22.07
C ALA A 95 0.00 -1.20 -21.29
N ASP A 96 -0.08 -2.47 -20.98
CA ASP A 96 1.03 -3.25 -20.47
C ASP A 96 1.93 -3.71 -21.64
N ILE A 97 3.23 -3.65 -21.44
CA ILE A 97 4.24 -4.04 -22.43
C ILE A 97 4.94 -5.34 -22.06
N PHE A 98 4.62 -5.95 -20.92
CA PHE A 98 5.21 -7.19 -20.45
C PHE A 98 4.18 -8.20 -19.89
N GLY A 99 3.22 -7.75 -19.08
CA GLY A 99 2.16 -8.57 -18.48
C GLY A 99 2.15 -8.55 -16.94
N HIS A 100 3.26 -8.16 -16.32
CA HIS A 100 3.44 -8.24 -14.87
C HIS A 100 2.57 -7.23 -14.11
N GLY A 101 2.37 -6.03 -14.66
CA GLY A 101 1.49 -5.04 -14.04
C GLY A 101 0.02 -5.42 -14.20
N THR A 102 -0.36 -6.01 -15.34
CA THR A 102 -1.70 -6.59 -15.55
C THR A 102 -1.98 -7.74 -14.59
N ALA A 103 -0.99 -8.59 -14.32
CA ALA A 103 -1.07 -9.65 -13.31
C ALA A 103 -1.38 -9.07 -11.92
N CYS A 104 -0.61 -8.07 -11.48
CA CYS A 104 -0.81 -7.43 -10.18
C CYS A 104 -2.17 -6.74 -10.09
N ALA A 105 -2.57 -6.00 -11.13
CA ALA A 105 -3.86 -5.32 -11.19
C ALA A 105 -5.04 -6.30 -11.14
N GLY A 106 -4.94 -7.45 -11.83
CA GLY A 106 -5.95 -8.50 -11.80
C GLY A 106 -6.15 -9.13 -10.42
N ILE A 107 -5.07 -9.34 -9.66
CA ILE A 107 -5.13 -9.81 -8.26
C ILE A 107 -5.81 -8.77 -7.37
N ILE A 108 -5.46 -7.48 -7.50
CA ILE A 108 -6.07 -6.41 -6.70
C ILE A 108 -7.57 -6.34 -7.00
N HIS A 109 -7.96 -6.37 -8.27
CA HIS A 109 -9.35 -6.31 -8.70
C HIS A 109 -10.18 -7.53 -8.24
N SER A 110 -9.60 -8.74 -8.20
CA SER A 110 -10.33 -9.92 -7.73
C SER A 110 -10.69 -9.86 -6.24
N ILE A 111 -9.94 -9.08 -5.45
CA ILE A 111 -10.15 -8.88 -4.01
C ILE A 111 -11.00 -7.64 -3.75
N ALA A 112 -10.71 -6.54 -4.44
CA ALA A 112 -11.36 -5.23 -4.28
C ALA A 112 -11.96 -4.78 -5.62
N PRO A 113 -13.10 -5.36 -6.05
CA PRO A 113 -13.63 -5.20 -7.41
C PRO A 113 -14.07 -3.78 -7.75
N GLU A 114 -14.46 -2.97 -6.77
CA GLU A 114 -14.87 -1.58 -6.97
C GLU A 114 -13.75 -0.56 -6.68
N ALA A 115 -12.51 -1.02 -6.42
CA ALA A 115 -11.37 -0.12 -6.32
C ALA A 115 -11.03 0.50 -7.69
N GLU A 116 -10.60 1.75 -7.69
CA GLU A 116 -10.17 2.48 -8.87
C GLU A 116 -8.68 2.24 -9.10
N LEU A 117 -8.32 1.57 -10.19
CA LEU A 117 -6.95 1.23 -10.51
C LEU A 117 -6.30 2.27 -11.44
N TYR A 118 -5.09 2.70 -11.08
CA TYR A 118 -4.28 3.63 -11.87
C TYR A 118 -2.97 2.96 -12.29
N SER A 119 -2.67 2.99 -13.59
CA SER A 119 -1.45 2.39 -14.14
C SER A 119 -0.29 3.37 -14.07
N VAL A 120 0.78 3.04 -13.35
CA VAL A 120 1.98 3.87 -13.28
C VAL A 120 3.14 3.10 -13.90
N ARG A 121 3.36 3.29 -15.19
CA ARG A 121 4.37 2.51 -15.93
C ARG A 121 5.76 3.10 -15.77
N VAL A 122 6.65 2.37 -15.12
CA VAL A 122 8.04 2.79 -14.83
C VAL A 122 9.11 1.81 -15.32
N ILE A 123 8.74 0.58 -15.69
CA ILE A 123 9.66 -0.44 -16.24
C ILE A 123 9.33 -0.79 -17.69
N GLY A 124 10.36 -1.20 -18.43
CA GLY A 124 10.31 -1.59 -19.84
C GLY A 124 9.94 -3.05 -20.10
N ARG A 125 10.09 -3.48 -21.36
CA ARG A 125 9.78 -4.85 -21.85
C ARG A 125 10.69 -5.95 -21.27
N ASP A 126 11.79 -5.58 -20.66
CA ASP A 126 12.76 -6.47 -20.03
C ASP A 126 12.60 -6.53 -18.50
N LEU A 127 11.50 -5.96 -17.97
CA LEU A 127 11.28 -5.71 -16.54
C LEU A 127 12.38 -4.88 -15.88
N THR A 128 13.18 -4.16 -16.66
CA THR A 128 14.16 -3.22 -16.11
C THR A 128 13.63 -1.80 -16.19
N GLY A 129 13.95 -1.02 -15.17
CA GLY A 129 13.67 0.41 -15.12
C GLY A 129 14.76 1.10 -14.32
N LYS A 130 14.96 2.39 -14.59
CA LYS A 130 15.89 3.17 -13.77
C LYS A 130 15.23 3.49 -12.43
N ALA A 131 15.99 3.41 -11.34
CA ALA A 131 15.53 3.79 -10.01
C ALA A 131 14.89 5.20 -9.99
N MET A 132 15.37 6.13 -10.82
CA MET A 132 14.77 7.46 -10.97
C MET A 132 13.36 7.44 -11.60
N GLN A 133 13.08 6.54 -12.56
CA GLN A 133 11.73 6.39 -13.11
C GLN A 133 10.79 5.79 -12.07
N PHE A 134 11.28 4.80 -11.30
CA PHE A 134 10.53 4.25 -10.18
C PHE A 134 10.22 5.32 -9.12
N ALA A 135 11.22 6.09 -8.68
CA ALA A 135 11.03 7.21 -7.77
C ALA A 135 10.05 8.26 -8.33
N GLY A 136 10.11 8.53 -9.63
CA GLY A 136 9.16 9.40 -10.33
C GLY A 136 7.71 8.88 -10.29
N GLY A 137 7.52 7.57 -10.53
CA GLY A 137 6.19 6.95 -10.40
C GLY A 137 5.64 7.00 -8.98
N LEU A 138 6.50 6.79 -7.98
CA LEU A 138 6.10 6.90 -6.58
C LEU A 138 5.72 8.34 -6.21
N ARG A 139 6.51 9.34 -6.64
CA ARG A 139 6.14 10.76 -6.49
C ARG A 139 4.80 11.08 -7.15
N TRP A 140 4.59 10.60 -8.36
CA TRP A 140 3.32 10.82 -9.06
C TRP A 140 2.14 10.26 -8.26
N ALA A 141 2.26 9.04 -7.71
CA ALA A 141 1.20 8.44 -6.90
C ALA A 141 0.93 9.22 -5.61
N ILE A 142 1.97 9.76 -4.96
CA ILE A 142 1.86 10.60 -3.77
C ILE A 142 1.19 11.95 -4.11
N GLU A 143 1.63 12.61 -5.18
CA GLU A 143 1.11 13.91 -5.64
C GLU A 143 -0.36 13.83 -6.10
N HIS A 144 -0.79 12.67 -6.61
CA HIS A 144 -2.18 12.41 -7.01
C HIS A 144 -3.02 11.80 -5.88
N GLU A 145 -2.50 11.83 -4.64
CA GLU A 145 -3.21 11.44 -3.43
C GLU A 145 -3.82 10.03 -3.53
N MET A 146 -3.04 9.08 -4.07
CA MET A 146 -3.46 7.68 -4.13
C MET A 146 -3.67 7.15 -2.71
N ASN A 147 -4.66 6.29 -2.51
CA ASN A 147 -4.88 5.72 -1.18
C ASN A 147 -3.90 4.58 -0.91
N VAL A 148 -3.61 3.77 -1.93
CA VAL A 148 -2.67 2.63 -1.81
C VAL A 148 -1.80 2.57 -3.04
N VAL A 149 -0.53 2.22 -2.86
CA VAL A 149 0.42 2.02 -3.95
C VAL A 149 0.95 0.59 -3.88
N ASN A 150 0.67 -0.21 -4.90
CA ASN A 150 1.29 -1.52 -5.09
C ASN A 150 2.61 -1.37 -5.84
N MET A 151 3.69 -1.87 -5.24
CA MET A 151 5.02 -1.88 -5.84
C MET A 151 5.53 -3.33 -5.89
N SER A 152 5.43 -3.93 -7.07
CA SER A 152 5.98 -5.27 -7.34
C SER A 152 7.35 -5.19 -8.02
N LEU A 153 8.14 -4.16 -7.65
CA LEU A 153 9.51 -3.91 -8.07
C LEU A 153 10.31 -3.28 -6.93
N SER A 154 11.63 -3.40 -6.99
CA SER A 154 12.53 -2.76 -6.02
C SER A 154 13.90 -2.48 -6.61
N THR A 155 14.74 -1.77 -5.84
CA THR A 155 16.18 -1.64 -6.12
C THR A 155 16.99 -2.18 -4.95
N SER A 156 18.09 -2.87 -5.26
CA SER A 156 19.07 -3.35 -4.28
C SER A 156 20.26 -2.40 -4.09
N ARG A 157 20.33 -1.33 -4.88
CA ARG A 157 21.43 -0.35 -4.84
C ARG A 157 21.29 0.58 -3.63
N GLU A 158 22.27 0.53 -2.74
CA GLU A 158 22.32 1.28 -1.47
C GLU A 158 22.25 2.80 -1.65
N GLU A 159 22.79 3.33 -2.74
CA GLU A 159 22.75 4.76 -3.06
C GLU A 159 21.32 5.34 -3.18
N PHE A 160 20.31 4.49 -3.39
CA PHE A 160 18.90 4.90 -3.42
C PHE A 160 18.18 4.71 -2.09
N TYR A 161 18.86 4.25 -1.03
CA TYR A 161 18.28 4.11 0.31
C TYR A 161 17.65 5.42 0.79
N GLY A 162 18.39 6.53 0.74
CA GLY A 162 17.89 7.83 1.22
C GLY A 162 16.71 8.34 0.40
N LEU A 163 16.82 8.27 -0.93
CA LEU A 163 15.77 8.72 -1.85
C LEU A 163 14.43 8.01 -1.62
N PHE A 164 14.43 6.68 -1.52
CA PHE A 164 13.18 5.95 -1.32
C PHE A 164 12.67 6.05 0.13
N HIS A 165 13.54 6.25 1.11
CA HIS A 165 13.12 6.51 2.49
C HIS A 165 12.38 7.85 2.60
N GLU A 166 12.90 8.92 2.00
CA GLU A 166 12.22 10.23 1.94
C GLU A 166 10.84 10.13 1.29
N LEU A 167 10.72 9.39 0.19
CA LEU A 167 9.43 9.17 -0.48
C LEU A 167 8.47 8.31 0.35
N ALA A 168 8.97 7.31 1.05
CA ALA A 168 8.15 6.46 1.93
C ALA A 168 7.60 7.25 3.12
N ASP A 169 8.40 8.13 3.71
CA ASP A 169 7.96 9.02 4.80
C ASP A 169 6.97 10.07 4.29
N GLU A 170 7.21 10.67 3.13
CA GLU A 170 6.27 11.61 2.51
C GLU A 170 4.90 10.94 2.25
N ALA A 171 4.90 9.73 1.67
CA ALA A 171 3.70 8.93 1.46
C ALA A 171 2.98 8.68 2.80
N TYR A 172 3.72 8.23 3.81
CA TYR A 172 3.18 7.94 5.14
C TYR A 172 2.51 9.17 5.77
N PHE A 173 3.15 10.34 5.73
CA PHE A 173 2.61 11.58 6.28
C PHE A 173 1.39 12.10 5.51
N LYS A 174 1.31 11.83 4.20
CA LYS A 174 0.12 12.13 3.38
C LYS A 174 -0.96 11.05 3.46
N GLY A 175 -0.77 10.01 4.27
CA GLY A 175 -1.72 8.91 4.42
C GLY A 175 -1.81 8.00 3.20
N VAL A 176 -0.80 7.99 2.31
CA VAL A 176 -0.66 7.10 1.16
C VAL A 176 0.02 5.82 1.63
N LEU A 177 -0.69 4.68 1.63
CA LEU A 177 -0.11 3.42 2.10
C LEU A 177 0.71 2.76 0.99
N LEU A 178 1.96 2.42 1.29
CA LEU A 178 2.85 1.72 0.38
C LEU A 178 2.87 0.22 0.69
N VAL A 179 2.58 -0.61 -0.31
CA VAL A 179 2.67 -2.07 -0.24
C VAL A 179 3.71 -2.54 -1.24
N SER A 180 4.77 -3.19 -0.76
CA SER A 180 5.92 -3.58 -1.58
C SER A 180 6.19 -5.07 -1.49
N ALA A 181 6.38 -5.69 -2.65
CA ALA A 181 7.01 -7.01 -2.70
C ALA A 181 8.45 -6.92 -2.20
N VAL A 182 8.90 -7.94 -1.48
CA VAL A 182 10.32 -8.12 -1.16
C VAL A 182 11.05 -8.79 -2.32
N ASN A 183 12.38 -8.70 -2.34
CA ASN A 183 13.17 -9.30 -3.41
C ASN A 183 13.06 -10.85 -3.41
N ASN A 184 12.99 -11.45 -4.60
CA ASN A 184 12.94 -12.91 -4.76
C ASN A 184 14.29 -13.59 -4.45
N ILE A 185 15.37 -12.81 -4.30
CA ILE A 185 16.66 -13.28 -3.83
C ILE A 185 17.03 -12.58 -2.50
N PRO A 186 17.89 -13.18 -1.64
CA PRO A 186 18.35 -12.60 -0.39
C PRO A 186 19.26 -11.37 -0.59
N ALA A 187 18.67 -10.24 -0.97
CA ALA A 187 19.34 -8.97 -1.21
C ALA A 187 18.50 -7.81 -0.66
N PRO A 188 19.12 -6.66 -0.36
CA PRO A 188 18.37 -5.45 -0.02
C PRO A 188 17.30 -5.13 -1.07
N SER A 189 16.19 -4.57 -0.61
CA SER A 189 15.01 -4.29 -1.43
C SER A 189 14.39 -3.00 -0.96
N TYR A 190 14.71 -1.90 -1.63
CA TYR A 190 14.12 -0.60 -1.36
C TYR A 190 12.92 -0.38 -2.29
N PRO A 191 11.73 -0.02 -1.76
CA PRO A 191 11.48 0.47 -0.41
C PRO A 191 11.00 -0.56 0.63
N SER A 192 10.93 -1.86 0.31
CA SER A 192 10.32 -2.88 1.19
C SER A 192 11.01 -3.09 2.56
N LEU A 193 12.19 -2.51 2.79
CA LEU A 193 12.89 -2.59 4.07
C LEU A 193 12.50 -1.47 5.07
N TYR A 194 11.72 -0.48 4.66
CA TYR A 194 11.34 0.63 5.55
C TYR A 194 10.12 0.29 6.39
N SER A 195 10.14 0.72 7.66
CA SER A 195 9.05 0.49 8.61
C SER A 195 7.75 1.19 8.20
N SER A 196 7.81 2.26 7.40
CA SER A 196 6.64 2.97 6.86
C SER A 196 5.97 2.20 5.70
N VAL A 197 6.61 1.16 5.16
CA VAL A 197 6.11 0.34 4.05
C VAL A 197 5.56 -0.99 4.58
N VAL A 198 4.53 -1.51 3.93
CA VAL A 198 4.01 -2.86 4.16
C VAL A 198 4.78 -3.82 3.25
N SER A 199 5.68 -4.61 3.83
CA SER A 199 6.53 -5.52 3.06
C SER A 199 5.94 -6.93 3.00
N VAL A 200 5.91 -7.50 1.80
CA VAL A 200 5.18 -8.75 1.52
C VAL A 200 6.07 -9.77 0.82
N ALA A 201 6.14 -10.98 1.37
CA ALA A 201 6.73 -12.16 0.77
C ALA A 201 5.67 -13.16 0.32
N ALA A 202 6.07 -14.02 -0.61
CA ALA A 202 5.25 -15.10 -1.12
C ALA A 202 5.08 -16.22 -0.08
N HIS A 203 3.85 -16.73 -0.03
CA HIS A 203 3.42 -17.91 0.67
C HIS A 203 2.65 -18.82 -0.31
N GLU A 204 2.56 -20.10 0.02
CA GLU A 204 1.80 -21.09 -0.74
C GLU A 204 0.28 -20.90 -0.56
N GLY A 205 -0.52 -21.47 -1.46
CA GLY A 205 -1.98 -21.48 -1.34
C GLY A 205 -2.70 -20.54 -2.29
N HIS A 206 -4.04 -20.65 -2.30
CA HIS A 206 -4.89 -20.01 -3.30
C HIS A 206 -6.02 -19.16 -2.72
N ASP A 207 -6.21 -19.16 -1.40
CA ASP A 207 -7.19 -18.27 -0.76
C ASP A 207 -6.60 -16.84 -0.71
N PRO A 208 -7.18 -15.88 -1.45
CA PRO A 208 -6.63 -14.52 -1.53
C PRO A 208 -6.69 -13.77 -0.20
N PHE A 209 -7.48 -14.23 0.78
CA PHE A 209 -7.60 -13.62 2.10
C PHE A 209 -6.75 -14.30 3.18
N THR A 210 -5.99 -15.34 2.84
CA THR A 210 -5.07 -15.99 3.78
C THR A 210 -3.71 -15.32 3.72
N PHE A 211 -3.32 -14.67 4.83
CA PHE A 211 -2.01 -14.05 4.96
C PHE A 211 -1.51 -14.16 6.41
N PHE A 212 -0.21 -13.96 6.59
CA PHE A 212 0.51 -14.17 7.84
C PHE A 212 1.32 -12.94 8.21
N TYR A 213 1.54 -12.76 9.50
CA TYR A 213 2.42 -11.72 10.04
C TYR A 213 3.72 -12.33 10.58
N ASN A 214 4.85 -11.71 10.30
CA ASN A 214 6.16 -12.07 10.82
C ASN A 214 6.53 -11.17 12.02
N PRO A 215 6.69 -11.72 13.25
CA PRO A 215 7.04 -10.92 14.42
C PRO A 215 8.51 -10.45 14.44
N THR A 216 9.33 -10.91 13.50
CA THR A 216 10.75 -10.57 13.36
C THR A 216 11.03 -9.92 12.00
N PRO A 217 10.75 -8.60 11.83
CA PRO A 217 10.99 -7.84 10.59
C PRO A 217 12.45 -7.95 10.10
N PRO A 218 12.74 -7.73 8.80
CA PRO A 218 12.19 -6.63 7.98
C PRO A 218 11.08 -6.99 6.99
N VAL A 219 10.76 -8.28 6.82
CA VAL A 219 9.62 -8.71 5.99
C VAL A 219 8.41 -8.91 6.89
N GLU A 220 7.35 -8.12 6.73
CA GLU A 220 6.25 -8.07 7.70
C GLU A 220 5.15 -9.08 7.43
N PHE A 221 4.79 -9.31 6.16
CA PHE A 221 3.66 -10.15 5.80
C PHE A 221 4.02 -11.24 4.79
N GLY A 222 3.30 -12.36 4.87
CA GLY A 222 3.32 -13.43 3.87
C GLY A 222 1.93 -13.62 3.26
N ALA A 223 1.82 -13.62 1.93
CA ALA A 223 0.55 -13.76 1.20
C ALA A 223 0.72 -14.64 -0.05
N PRO A 224 -0.35 -15.15 -0.69
CA PRO A 224 -0.25 -16.06 -1.82
C PRO A 224 0.62 -15.49 -2.95
N GLY A 225 1.66 -16.23 -3.31
CA GLY A 225 2.61 -15.81 -4.35
C GLY A 225 3.35 -16.96 -5.02
N ILE A 226 2.97 -18.20 -4.73
CA ILE A 226 3.53 -19.42 -5.31
C ILE A 226 2.44 -20.10 -6.15
N ASP A 227 2.77 -20.39 -7.41
CA ASP A 227 1.90 -21.03 -8.41
C ASP A 227 0.53 -20.36 -8.55
N VAL A 228 0.53 -19.03 -8.59
CA VAL A 228 -0.68 -18.21 -8.71
C VAL A 228 -1.06 -18.10 -10.18
N ASN A 229 -2.31 -18.42 -10.52
CA ASN A 229 -2.87 -18.16 -11.85
C ASN A 229 -3.21 -16.68 -11.98
N VAL A 230 -2.44 -15.95 -12.79
CA VAL A 230 -2.54 -14.49 -12.92
C VAL A 230 -2.89 -14.08 -14.34
N ALA A 231 -3.55 -12.92 -14.47
CA ALA A 231 -3.77 -12.28 -15.76
C ALA A 231 -2.43 -11.96 -16.44
N TRP A 232 -2.41 -11.99 -17.76
CA TRP A 232 -1.22 -11.73 -18.56
C TRP A 232 -1.57 -11.03 -19.88
N LEU A 233 -0.56 -10.65 -20.66
CA LEU A 233 -0.77 -9.92 -21.92
C LEU A 233 -1.72 -10.63 -22.89
N ASN A 234 -2.41 -9.82 -23.68
CA ASN A 234 -3.34 -10.26 -24.72
C ASN A 234 -4.50 -11.07 -24.16
N LYS A 235 -5.05 -10.62 -23.02
CA LYS A 235 -6.22 -11.26 -22.37
C LYS A 235 -5.97 -12.71 -21.98
N SER A 236 -4.72 -13.06 -21.74
CA SER A 236 -4.30 -14.43 -21.41
C SER A 236 -4.06 -14.60 -19.91
N TYR A 237 -3.73 -15.81 -19.50
CA TYR A 237 -3.40 -16.13 -18.12
C TYR A 237 -2.13 -16.96 -18.08
N SER A 238 -1.39 -16.85 -16.99
CA SER A 238 -0.16 -17.58 -16.74
C SER A 238 -0.09 -18.00 -15.28
N THR A 239 0.42 -19.20 -15.00
CA THR A 239 0.79 -19.60 -13.63
C THR A 239 2.17 -19.03 -13.33
N SER A 240 2.31 -18.30 -12.22
CA SER A 240 3.56 -17.62 -11.90
C SER A 240 3.85 -17.60 -10.39
N THR A 241 5.14 -17.55 -10.07
CA THR A 241 5.66 -17.56 -8.69
C THR A 241 6.57 -16.36 -8.47
N GLY A 242 6.37 -15.66 -7.35
CA GLY A 242 7.20 -14.54 -6.92
C GLY A 242 6.52 -13.68 -5.87
N ASN A 243 7.32 -12.99 -5.06
CA ASN A 243 6.83 -12.01 -4.08
C ASN A 243 6.00 -10.91 -4.73
N SER A 244 6.27 -10.61 -6.00
CA SER A 244 5.51 -9.69 -6.83
C SER A 244 4.01 -9.98 -6.89
N PHE A 245 3.62 -11.26 -6.80
CA PHE A 245 2.22 -11.68 -6.81
C PHE A 245 1.61 -11.75 -5.41
N ALA A 246 2.43 -11.68 -4.36
CA ALA A 246 1.96 -11.62 -2.97
C ALA A 246 1.55 -10.20 -2.55
N ALA A 247 2.36 -9.19 -2.89
CA ALA A 247 2.05 -7.78 -2.63
C ALA A 247 0.64 -7.33 -3.07
N PRO A 248 0.14 -7.65 -4.28
CA PRO A 248 -1.19 -7.24 -4.71
C PRO A 248 -2.34 -7.88 -3.89
N HIS A 249 -2.13 -9.04 -3.25
CA HIS A 249 -3.11 -9.60 -2.33
C HIS A 249 -3.32 -8.69 -1.11
N ILE A 250 -2.22 -8.27 -0.48
CA ILE A 250 -2.27 -7.33 0.66
C ILE A 250 -2.80 -5.97 0.20
N THR A 251 -2.42 -5.49 -0.99
CA THR A 251 -2.97 -4.25 -1.56
C THR A 251 -4.50 -4.30 -1.68
N GLY A 252 -5.04 -5.40 -2.21
CA GLY A 252 -6.49 -5.58 -2.32
C GLY A 252 -7.19 -5.55 -0.95
N ILE A 253 -6.64 -6.27 0.04
CA ILE A 253 -7.17 -6.26 1.41
C ILE A 253 -7.11 -4.87 2.03
N VAL A 254 -6.01 -4.13 1.84
CA VAL A 254 -5.91 -2.73 2.28
C VAL A 254 -6.99 -1.88 1.63
N ALA A 255 -7.25 -2.03 0.33
CA ALA A 255 -8.29 -1.28 -0.35
C ALA A 255 -9.67 -1.57 0.25
N LEU A 256 -9.95 -2.82 0.60
CA LEU A 256 -11.17 -3.19 1.31
C LEU A 256 -11.26 -2.54 2.70
N ILE A 257 -10.17 -2.59 3.50
CA ILE A 257 -10.10 -1.95 4.82
C ILE A 257 -10.37 -0.45 4.70
N ARG A 258 -9.67 0.24 3.80
CA ARG A 258 -9.80 1.68 3.60
C ARG A 258 -11.17 2.09 3.11
N SER A 259 -11.81 1.29 2.26
CA SER A 259 -13.18 1.59 1.80
C SER A 259 -14.22 1.54 2.92
N LYS A 260 -13.98 0.70 3.95
CA LYS A 260 -14.84 0.60 5.13
C LYS A 260 -14.47 1.60 6.23
N HIS A 261 -13.18 1.89 6.37
CA HIS A 261 -12.62 2.76 7.40
C HIS A 261 -11.70 3.82 6.77
N PRO A 262 -12.26 4.84 6.09
CA PRO A 262 -11.48 5.80 5.29
C PRO A 262 -10.51 6.66 6.11
N ASP A 263 -10.80 6.84 7.39
CA ASP A 263 -10.03 7.70 8.30
C ASP A 263 -8.82 6.98 8.94
N LEU A 264 -8.64 5.67 8.71
CA LEU A 264 -7.51 4.95 9.26
C LEU A 264 -6.20 5.39 8.62
N THR A 265 -5.28 5.80 9.49
CA THR A 265 -3.89 6.12 9.14
C THR A 265 -3.11 4.86 8.70
N PRO A 266 -1.97 5.03 7.99
CA PRO A 266 -1.11 3.92 7.63
C PRO A 266 -0.71 3.02 8.80
N PHE A 267 -0.38 3.60 9.95
CA PHE A 267 -0.07 2.84 11.17
C PHE A 267 -1.27 1.98 11.63
N GLN A 268 -2.47 2.57 11.70
CA GLN A 268 -3.66 1.82 12.12
C GLN A 268 -4.00 0.71 11.13
N ILE A 269 -3.84 0.94 9.83
CA ILE A 269 -4.04 -0.12 8.81
C ILE A 269 -3.06 -1.27 9.04
N LYS A 270 -1.77 -0.99 9.31
CA LYS A 270 -0.80 -2.04 9.66
C LYS A 270 -1.21 -2.81 10.91
N THR A 271 -1.77 -2.13 11.92
CA THR A 271 -2.34 -2.78 13.11
C THR A 271 -3.53 -3.68 12.77
N VAL A 272 -4.44 -3.23 11.90
CA VAL A 272 -5.59 -4.03 11.47
C VAL A 272 -5.14 -5.27 10.69
N LEU A 273 -4.18 -5.11 9.77
CA LEU A 273 -3.57 -6.25 9.05
C LEU A 273 -2.96 -7.25 10.03
N PHE A 274 -2.15 -6.78 10.99
CA PHE A 274 -1.60 -7.63 12.04
C PHE A 274 -2.69 -8.41 12.77
N ALA A 275 -3.74 -7.73 13.25
CA ALA A 275 -4.83 -8.36 14.00
C ALA A 275 -5.60 -9.41 13.17
N CYS A 276 -5.69 -9.22 11.85
CA CYS A 276 -6.43 -10.10 10.95
C CYS A 276 -5.57 -11.22 10.32
N ALA A 277 -4.26 -11.24 10.59
CA ALA A 277 -3.36 -12.27 10.09
C ALA A 277 -3.75 -13.64 10.63
N THR A 278 -3.64 -14.69 9.81
CA THR A 278 -4.08 -16.05 10.17
C THR A 278 -3.35 -16.63 11.38
N ASN A 279 -2.10 -16.20 11.62
CA ASN A 279 -1.30 -16.60 12.77
C ASN A 279 -1.38 -15.62 13.97
N ALA A 280 -2.18 -14.55 13.89
CA ALA A 280 -2.50 -13.71 15.03
C ALA A 280 -3.64 -14.36 15.83
N ARG A 281 -3.32 -14.89 17.00
CA ARG A 281 -4.32 -15.46 17.93
C ARG A 281 -4.45 -14.54 19.14
N PRO A 282 -5.66 -14.36 19.70
CA PRO A 282 -5.81 -13.72 20.99
C PRO A 282 -4.89 -14.41 22.01
N ALA A 283 -4.26 -13.64 22.88
CA ALA A 283 -3.52 -14.21 24.00
C ALA A 283 -4.46 -15.15 24.79
N PRO A 284 -4.00 -16.33 25.23
CA PRO A 284 -4.81 -17.16 26.11
C PRO A 284 -5.20 -16.33 27.32
N ALA A 285 -6.49 -16.38 27.69
CA ALA A 285 -6.99 -15.69 28.88
C ALA A 285 -6.12 -16.09 30.07
N VAL A 286 -5.60 -15.10 30.80
CA VAL A 286 -4.83 -15.35 32.02
C VAL A 286 -5.71 -16.17 32.97
N PRO A 287 -5.33 -17.40 33.35
CA PRO A 287 -6.09 -18.16 34.33
C PRO A 287 -5.98 -17.43 35.67
N GLY A 288 -7.02 -16.69 36.09
CA GLY A 288 -6.93 -16.00 37.37
C GLY A 288 -8.06 -15.07 37.81
N ASP A 289 -8.93 -14.55 36.92
CA ASP A 289 -9.92 -13.55 37.35
C ASP A 289 -11.37 -14.08 37.51
N ALA A 290 -11.55 -15.40 37.43
CA ALA A 290 -12.78 -16.04 37.84
C ALA A 290 -12.77 -16.28 39.37
N GLY A 291 -13.04 -15.24 40.16
CA GLY A 291 -13.38 -15.45 41.57
C GLY A 291 -12.96 -14.37 42.56
N LYS A 292 -13.53 -13.17 42.46
CA LYS A 292 -13.82 -12.36 43.65
C LYS A 292 -15.27 -11.90 43.60
N ASN A 293 -16.18 -12.76 44.06
CA ASN A 293 -17.46 -12.28 44.55
C ASN A 293 -17.18 -11.49 45.85
N PRO A 294 -17.58 -10.21 45.96
CA PRO A 294 -17.65 -9.57 47.27
C PRO A 294 -18.77 -10.25 48.07
N ALA A 295 -18.42 -10.66 49.28
CA ALA A 295 -19.36 -11.06 50.33
C ALA A 295 -20.21 -9.87 50.79
#